data_AF-A0A2A7B0M8-F1
#
_entry.id   AF-A0A2A7B0M8-F1
#
_cell.length_a   1.000
_cell.length_b   1.000
_cell.length_c   1.000
_cell.angle_alpha   90.00
_cell.angle_beta   90.00
_cell.angle_gamma   90.00
#
_symmetry.space_group_name_H-M   'P 1'
#
loop_
_entity.id
_entity.type
_entity.pdbx_description
1 polymer ?
#
loop_
_entity_poly.entity_id
_entity_poly.type
_entity_poly.pdbx_seq_one_letter_code
_entity_poly.pdbx_strand_id
1 'polypeptide(L)'
;MSNISRRQFLKSAGVATLAVAAAGMMAGCSKEDAPVIPEVTKEVKVIFMYKGATAGKDGSVVVKKDAKTVPVSMIKAEQIPQGYTMESTGELKIQEIGGKESVLVDLKKIDTGKKVTVAFYDSVNKAMLSTTMTITVASDTDFVYKTDLKEALPGYEIIDNGKNQISENNRVVMEVKPVNPAKQKEVTVYYYKEGLEQIDKNCIGEATMNVDMDVTFLYANQLPKVSKEAWMGQDKILIQVVPVGNGPFRINYLGNNKGEVKVTAKIKYIKA
;
A
#
# COMPACT_ATOMS: atom_id res chain seq x y z
N MET A 1 17.46 -59.61 8.62
CA MET A 1 16.48 -58.60 8.14
C MET A 1 17.19 -57.62 7.23
N SER A 2 16.94 -57.73 5.92
CA SER A 2 17.27 -56.75 4.89
C SER A 2 16.36 -57.04 3.71
N ASN A 3 15.32 -56.24 3.52
CA ASN A 3 14.49 -56.28 2.32
C ASN A 3 14.63 -54.93 1.60
N ILE A 4 15.44 -54.93 0.55
CA ILE A 4 15.47 -53.88 -0.46
C ILE A 4 14.43 -54.24 -1.52
N SER A 5 13.34 -53.47 -1.54
CA SER A 5 12.28 -53.53 -2.55
C SER A 5 12.71 -52.74 -3.78
N ARG A 6 12.80 -53.44 -4.93
CA ARG A 6 13.17 -52.87 -6.22
C ARG A 6 11.99 -52.13 -6.84
N ARG A 7 12.26 -50.88 -7.21
CA ARG A 7 11.36 -49.90 -7.83
C ARG A 7 10.56 -50.49 -8.99
N GLN A 8 9.25 -50.30 -8.93
CA GLN A 8 8.34 -50.43 -10.06
C GLN A 8 8.63 -49.33 -11.08
N PHE A 9 9.21 -49.70 -12.22
CA PHE A 9 9.22 -48.86 -13.41
C PHE A 9 7.95 -49.19 -14.22
N LEU A 10 6.96 -48.33 -14.09
CA LEU A 10 5.70 -48.39 -14.81
C LEU A 10 5.96 -48.00 -16.27
N LYS A 11 5.73 -48.95 -17.18
CA LYS A 11 5.65 -48.73 -18.62
C LYS A 11 4.46 -47.80 -18.90
N SER A 12 4.73 -46.62 -19.47
CA SER A 12 3.71 -45.85 -20.18
C SER A 12 4.16 -45.66 -21.62
N ALA A 13 3.41 -46.31 -22.52
CA ALA A 13 3.41 -46.04 -23.93
C ALA A 13 2.84 -44.63 -24.15
N GLY A 14 3.61 -43.76 -24.80
CA GLY A 14 3.20 -42.41 -25.17
C GLY A 14 3.74 -42.13 -26.56
N VAL A 15 2.84 -42.30 -27.54
CA VAL A 15 3.04 -42.17 -28.98
C VAL A 15 3.63 -40.79 -29.31
N ALA A 16 4.81 -40.77 -29.92
CA ALA A 16 5.35 -39.58 -30.56
C ALA A 16 4.68 -39.42 -31.94
N THR A 17 3.62 -38.63 -32.01
CA THR A 17 3.11 -38.09 -33.28
C THR A 17 4.03 -36.98 -33.75
N LEU A 18 5.00 -37.30 -34.59
CA LEU A 18 5.74 -36.35 -35.40
C LEU A 18 4.84 -35.92 -36.57
N ALA A 19 4.23 -34.74 -36.47
CA ALA A 19 3.48 -34.15 -37.57
C ALA A 19 4.47 -33.63 -38.62
N VAL A 20 4.71 -34.42 -39.67
CA VAL A 20 5.34 -33.93 -40.90
C VAL A 20 4.26 -33.24 -41.72
N ALA A 21 4.27 -31.91 -41.72
CA ALA A 21 3.48 -31.13 -42.65
C ALA A 21 4.11 -31.22 -44.05
N ALA A 22 3.72 -32.24 -44.81
CA ALA A 22 3.91 -32.28 -46.25
C ALA A 22 2.75 -31.54 -46.92
N ALA A 23 2.98 -30.28 -47.30
CA ALA A 23 2.23 -29.57 -48.32
C ALA A 23 3.26 -29.15 -49.37
N GLY A 24 3.14 -29.40 -50.66
CA GLY A 24 2.21 -30.18 -51.44
C GLY A 24 2.74 -30.13 -52.88
N MET A 25 2.45 -31.19 -53.62
CA MET A 25 2.09 -31.17 -55.04
C MET A 25 3.15 -30.79 -56.09
N MET A 26 3.49 -31.83 -56.84
CA MET A 26 4.02 -31.84 -58.19
C MET A 26 3.32 -30.80 -59.10
N ALA A 27 4.10 -29.87 -59.65
CA ALA A 27 3.74 -29.16 -60.87
C ALA A 27 5.01 -28.67 -61.57
N GLY A 28 5.25 -29.19 -62.77
CA GLY A 28 5.88 -28.50 -63.90
C GLY A 28 7.37 -28.17 -63.80
N CYS A 29 8.17 -28.82 -64.65
CA CYS A 29 9.43 -28.25 -65.13
C CYS A 29 9.22 -26.83 -65.67
N SER A 30 10.00 -25.87 -65.18
CA SER A 30 10.95 -25.05 -65.97
C SER A 30 11.25 -23.73 -65.26
N LYS A 31 12.55 -23.41 -65.24
CA LYS A 31 13.23 -22.15 -64.94
C LYS A 31 13.86 -22.06 -63.55
N GLU A 32 15.08 -21.54 -63.62
CA GLU A 32 16.09 -21.41 -62.58
C GLU A 32 15.55 -20.61 -61.40
N ASP A 33 15.25 -21.28 -60.30
CA ASP A 33 15.23 -20.67 -58.98
C ASP A 33 16.25 -21.42 -58.14
N ALA A 34 17.27 -20.69 -57.67
CA ALA A 34 18.24 -21.22 -56.73
C ALA A 34 17.48 -21.91 -55.57
N PRO A 35 17.93 -23.08 -55.11
CA PRO A 35 17.24 -23.77 -54.02
C PRO A 35 17.24 -22.85 -52.80
N VAL A 36 16.07 -22.36 -52.42
CA VAL A 36 15.87 -21.68 -51.15
C VAL A 36 16.07 -22.75 -50.08
N ILE A 37 17.31 -22.89 -49.61
CA ILE A 37 17.64 -23.77 -48.50
C ILE A 37 16.81 -23.24 -47.32
N PRO A 38 15.87 -24.03 -46.77
CA PRO A 38 15.15 -23.60 -45.59
C PRO A 38 16.18 -23.33 -44.49
N GLU A 39 16.21 -22.10 -43.97
CA GLU A 39 17.09 -21.75 -42.85
C GLU A 39 16.72 -22.68 -41.68
N VAL A 40 17.61 -23.62 -41.37
CA VAL A 40 17.35 -24.61 -40.34
C VAL A 40 17.48 -23.92 -39.00
N THR A 41 16.35 -23.77 -38.30
CA THR A 41 16.28 -23.17 -36.97
C THR A 41 16.12 -24.23 -35.89
N LYS A 42 16.51 -23.89 -34.66
CA LYS A 42 16.28 -24.69 -33.45
C LYS A 42 15.63 -23.85 -32.38
N GLU A 43 14.85 -24.48 -31.52
CA GLU A 43 14.20 -23.85 -30.37
C GLU A 43 15.08 -24.02 -29.12
N VAL A 44 15.43 -22.92 -28.47
CA VAL A 44 16.23 -22.88 -27.25
C VAL A 44 15.35 -22.44 -26.10
N LYS A 45 15.38 -23.21 -25.01
CA LYS A 45 14.59 -22.94 -23.82
C LYS A 45 15.19 -21.77 -23.02
N VAL A 46 14.37 -20.82 -22.60
CA VAL A 46 14.82 -19.68 -21.78
C VAL A 46 14.40 -19.93 -20.33
N ILE A 47 15.37 -20.08 -19.43
CA ILE A 47 15.13 -20.29 -18.00
C ILE A 47 15.41 -18.98 -17.26
N PHE A 48 14.37 -18.45 -16.64
CA PHE A 48 14.45 -17.22 -15.88
C PHE A 48 14.89 -17.50 -14.44
N MET A 49 15.89 -16.76 -13.96
CA MET A 49 16.54 -16.96 -12.67
C MET A 49 16.46 -15.68 -11.84
N TYR A 50 16.14 -15.81 -10.56
CA TYR A 50 16.26 -14.73 -9.57
C TYR A 50 16.96 -15.27 -8.34
N LYS A 51 18.10 -14.66 -7.97
CA LYS A 51 18.93 -15.08 -6.82
C LYS A 51 19.23 -16.59 -6.79
N GLY A 52 19.50 -17.19 -7.96
CA GLY A 52 19.86 -18.61 -8.07
C GLY A 52 18.70 -19.60 -8.07
N ALA A 53 17.45 -19.15 -8.07
CA ALA A 53 16.26 -20.01 -8.22
C ALA A 53 15.47 -19.68 -9.48
N THR A 54 14.76 -20.67 -10.05
CA THR A 54 13.91 -20.45 -11.22
C THR A 54 12.72 -19.57 -10.87
N ALA A 55 12.52 -18.50 -11.64
CA ALA A 55 11.47 -17.52 -11.45
C ALA A 55 10.43 -17.62 -12.57
N GLY A 56 9.21 -18.04 -12.23
CA GLY A 56 8.10 -18.12 -13.19
C GLY A 56 8.17 -19.31 -14.15
N LYS A 57 7.49 -19.17 -15.30
CA LYS A 57 7.45 -20.18 -16.36
C LYS A 57 8.61 -19.95 -17.34
N ASP A 58 9.15 -21.04 -17.85
CA ASP A 58 10.20 -20.98 -18.86
C ASP A 58 9.68 -20.37 -20.17
N GLY A 59 10.54 -19.56 -20.81
CA GLY A 59 10.31 -19.01 -22.14
C GLY A 59 10.96 -19.86 -23.22
N SER A 60 10.92 -19.35 -24.45
CA SER A 60 11.52 -20.01 -25.61
C SER A 60 11.87 -19.02 -26.71
N VAL A 61 13.00 -19.24 -27.36
CA VAL A 61 13.49 -18.45 -28.50
C VAL A 61 13.94 -19.37 -29.63
N VAL A 62 13.69 -18.94 -30.87
CA VAL A 62 14.11 -19.68 -32.06
C VAL A 62 15.37 -19.02 -32.63
N VAL A 63 16.44 -19.80 -32.75
CA VAL A 63 17.74 -19.36 -33.27
C VAL A 63 18.21 -20.27 -34.40
N LYS A 64 19.26 -19.87 -35.13
CA LYS A 64 19.86 -20.73 -36.17
C LYS A 64 20.41 -22.02 -35.55
N LYS A 65 20.41 -23.12 -36.32
CA LYS A 65 20.83 -24.44 -35.83
C LYS A 65 22.25 -24.48 -35.26
N ASP A 66 23.14 -23.68 -35.82
CA ASP A 66 24.56 -23.55 -35.44
C ASP A 66 24.82 -22.45 -34.39
N ALA A 67 23.78 -21.74 -33.94
CA ALA A 67 23.91 -20.70 -32.92
C ALA A 67 24.43 -21.29 -31.60
N LYS A 68 25.43 -20.61 -31.03
CA LYS A 68 26.02 -20.91 -29.71
C LYS A 68 25.56 -19.94 -28.63
N THR A 69 24.98 -18.81 -29.03
CA THR A 69 24.50 -17.75 -28.16
C THR A 69 23.09 -17.32 -28.56
N VAL A 70 22.36 -16.78 -27.60
CA VAL A 70 21.07 -16.12 -27.79
C VAL A 70 21.25 -14.66 -27.37
N PRO A 71 21.09 -13.69 -28.28
CA PRO A 71 21.08 -12.29 -27.87
C PRO A 71 19.83 -12.01 -27.04
N VAL A 72 20.00 -11.23 -25.97
CA VAL A 72 18.93 -10.87 -25.04
C VAL A 72 17.73 -10.20 -25.76
N SER A 73 17.99 -9.47 -26.84
CA SER A 73 16.97 -8.83 -27.67
C SER A 73 15.99 -9.79 -28.38
N MET A 74 16.33 -11.08 -28.51
CA MET A 74 15.41 -12.09 -29.05
C MET A 74 14.40 -12.58 -28.01
N ILE A 75 14.65 -12.33 -26.71
CA ILE A 75 13.72 -12.70 -25.64
C ILE A 75 12.64 -11.63 -25.55
N LYS A 76 11.42 -12.04 -25.83
CA LYS A 76 10.26 -11.14 -25.85
C LYS A 76 9.90 -10.69 -24.43
N ALA A 77 9.54 -9.42 -24.27
CA ALA A 77 9.20 -8.85 -22.96
C ALA A 77 8.01 -9.57 -22.31
N GLU A 78 7.07 -10.12 -23.10
CA GLU A 78 5.90 -10.87 -22.62
C GLU A 78 6.26 -12.22 -22.00
N GLN A 79 7.48 -12.74 -22.27
CA GLN A 79 7.97 -13.95 -21.63
C GLN A 79 8.54 -13.69 -20.23
N ILE A 80 8.89 -12.43 -19.91
CA ILE A 80 9.44 -12.09 -18.60
C ILE A 80 8.33 -12.25 -17.53
N PRO A 81 8.58 -13.02 -16.46
CA PRO A 81 7.64 -13.20 -15.37
C PRO A 81 7.16 -11.85 -14.78
N GLN A 82 5.88 -11.76 -14.45
CA GLN A 82 5.31 -10.56 -13.84
C GLN A 82 6.03 -10.20 -12.53
N GLY A 83 6.33 -8.93 -12.35
CA GLY A 83 7.07 -8.43 -11.17
C GLY A 83 8.59 -8.50 -11.31
N TYR A 84 9.11 -8.80 -12.51
CA TYR A 84 10.54 -8.84 -12.81
C TYR A 84 10.91 -8.01 -14.04
N THR A 85 12.17 -7.62 -14.09
CA THR A 85 12.85 -6.99 -15.22
C THR A 85 14.10 -7.80 -15.56
N MET A 86 14.57 -7.67 -16.79
CA MET A 86 15.75 -8.36 -17.27
C MET A 86 17.03 -7.71 -16.73
N GLU A 87 17.90 -8.49 -16.09
CA GLU A 87 19.20 -8.03 -15.58
C GLU A 87 20.34 -8.44 -16.51
N SER A 88 20.24 -9.62 -17.14
CA SER A 88 21.21 -10.07 -18.14
C SER A 88 21.25 -9.14 -19.37
N THR A 89 22.45 -8.93 -19.91
CA THR A 89 22.69 -8.07 -21.09
C THR A 89 23.54 -8.80 -22.13
N GLY A 90 23.47 -8.34 -23.39
CA GLY A 90 24.32 -8.84 -24.48
C GLY A 90 23.91 -10.21 -25.04
N GLU A 91 24.89 -11.10 -25.21
CA GLU A 91 24.71 -12.45 -25.74
C GLU A 91 24.84 -13.50 -24.63
N LEU A 92 23.84 -14.36 -24.52
CA LEU A 92 23.77 -15.41 -23.52
C LEU A 92 24.18 -16.75 -24.11
N LYS A 93 25.00 -17.52 -23.39
CA LYS A 93 25.50 -18.81 -23.88
C LYS A 93 24.42 -19.89 -23.80
N ILE A 94 24.27 -20.64 -24.89
CA ILE A 94 23.43 -21.84 -24.92
C ILE A 94 24.19 -22.96 -24.23
N GLN A 95 23.53 -23.63 -23.29
CA GLN A 95 24.10 -24.75 -22.53
C GLN A 95 23.06 -25.86 -22.36
N GLU A 96 23.53 -27.09 -22.20
CA GLU A 96 22.64 -28.23 -22.01
C GLU A 96 22.22 -28.34 -20.54
N ILE A 97 20.93 -28.15 -20.26
CA ILE A 97 20.35 -28.26 -18.93
C ILE A 97 19.25 -29.32 -18.98
N GLY A 98 19.42 -30.42 -18.25
CA GLY A 98 18.44 -31.50 -18.21
C GLY A 98 18.19 -32.16 -19.57
N GLY A 99 19.23 -32.28 -20.41
CA GLY A 99 19.14 -32.87 -21.75
C GLY A 99 18.53 -31.96 -22.81
N LYS A 100 18.36 -30.66 -22.53
CA LYS A 100 17.80 -29.67 -23.46
C LYS A 100 18.69 -28.43 -23.55
N GLU A 101 18.90 -27.94 -24.76
CA GLU A 101 19.56 -26.66 -24.98
C GLU A 101 18.75 -25.52 -24.35
N SER A 102 19.37 -24.86 -23.38
CA SER A 102 18.75 -23.86 -22.54
C SER A 102 19.69 -22.67 -22.34
N VAL A 103 19.11 -21.52 -22.02
CA VAL A 103 19.84 -20.31 -21.67
C VAL A 103 19.33 -19.79 -20.32
N LEU A 104 20.26 -19.38 -19.46
CA LEU A 104 19.93 -18.79 -18.17
C LEU A 104 19.84 -17.27 -18.31
N VAL A 105 18.74 -16.70 -17.81
CA VAL A 105 18.49 -15.26 -17.82
C VAL A 105 18.31 -14.81 -16.39
N ASP A 106 19.21 -13.97 -15.91
CA ASP A 106 19.10 -13.33 -14.62
C ASP A 106 18.09 -12.18 -14.68
N LEU A 107 17.21 -12.17 -13.69
CA LEU A 107 16.16 -11.20 -13.51
C LEU A 107 16.42 -10.36 -12.27
N LYS A 108 15.96 -9.11 -12.33
CA LYS A 108 15.84 -8.22 -11.18
C LYS A 108 14.37 -8.03 -10.84
N LYS A 109 14.02 -8.19 -9.56
CA LYS A 109 12.64 -7.94 -9.09
C LYS A 109 12.31 -6.46 -9.25
N ILE A 110 11.14 -6.15 -9.78
CA ILE A 110 10.63 -4.77 -9.85
C ILE A 110 10.32 -4.34 -8.43
N ASP A 111 10.99 -3.28 -7.96
CA ASP A 111 10.58 -2.63 -6.74
C ASP A 111 9.34 -1.79 -7.05
N THR A 112 8.19 -2.29 -6.62
CA THR A 112 6.91 -1.55 -6.71
C THR A 112 6.74 -0.56 -5.56
N GLY A 113 7.73 -0.51 -4.66
CA GLY A 113 7.70 0.25 -3.43
C GLY A 113 6.72 -0.31 -2.40
N LYS A 114 6.73 0.29 -1.22
CA LYS A 114 5.72 0.07 -0.18
C LYS A 114 4.90 1.34 0.02
N LYS A 115 3.61 1.15 0.30
CA LYS A 115 2.71 2.25 0.67
C LYS A 115 2.88 2.57 2.14
N VAL A 116 3.15 3.83 2.44
CA VAL A 116 3.32 4.35 3.80
C VAL A 116 2.22 5.38 4.07
N THR A 117 1.56 5.24 5.22
CA THR A 117 0.59 6.23 5.69
C THR A 117 1.31 7.27 6.53
N VAL A 118 1.22 8.53 6.11
CA VAL A 118 1.74 9.70 6.83
C VAL A 118 0.59 10.31 7.63
N ALA A 119 0.72 10.28 8.95
CA ALA A 119 -0.12 10.99 9.88
C ALA A 119 0.57 12.28 10.33
N PHE A 120 -0.22 13.28 10.71
CA PHE A 120 0.30 14.59 11.06
C PHE A 120 -0.02 14.94 12.50
N TYR A 121 0.99 15.40 13.23
CA TYR A 121 0.85 15.93 14.57
C TYR A 121 0.98 17.45 14.55
N ASP A 122 -0.09 18.15 14.94
CA ASP A 122 -0.08 19.59 15.10
C ASP A 122 0.68 19.97 16.37
N SER A 123 1.90 20.47 16.17
CA SER A 123 2.80 20.88 17.26
C SER A 123 2.30 22.10 18.03
N VAL A 124 1.43 22.92 17.44
CA VAL A 124 0.86 24.13 18.05
C VAL A 124 -0.35 23.75 18.90
N ASN A 125 -1.27 22.99 18.33
CA ASN A 125 -2.53 22.60 19.00
C ASN A 125 -2.43 21.30 19.79
N LYS A 126 -1.26 20.64 19.78
CA LYS A 126 -0.94 19.40 20.51
C LYS A 126 -1.89 18.24 20.21
N ALA A 127 -2.35 18.13 18.96
CA ALA A 127 -3.33 17.14 18.54
C ALA A 127 -2.91 16.43 17.25
N MET A 128 -3.32 15.16 17.11
CA MET A 128 -3.21 14.45 15.83
C MET A 128 -4.30 14.96 14.87
N LEU A 129 -3.92 15.23 13.63
CA LEU A 129 -4.89 15.54 12.59
C LEU A 129 -5.59 14.26 12.13
N SER A 130 -6.88 14.36 11.81
CA SER A 130 -7.63 13.26 11.19
C SER A 130 -7.20 13.02 9.74
N THR A 131 -6.64 14.05 9.10
CA THR A 131 -6.13 13.99 7.73
C THR A 131 -4.84 13.18 7.70
N THR A 132 -4.77 12.23 6.78
CA THR A 132 -3.57 11.43 6.52
C THR A 132 -3.26 11.45 5.03
N MET A 133 -2.02 11.17 4.67
CA MET A 133 -1.58 11.03 3.28
C MET A 133 -1.00 9.64 3.06
N THR A 134 -1.07 9.14 1.82
CA THR A 134 -0.42 7.88 1.45
C THR A 134 0.65 8.17 0.41
N ILE A 135 1.88 7.74 0.68
CA ILE A 135 2.99 7.83 -0.25
C ILE A 135 3.52 6.44 -0.61
N THR A 136 4.20 6.34 -1.74
CA THR A 136 4.94 5.13 -2.14
C THR A 136 6.43 5.43 -2.06
N VAL A 137 7.16 4.68 -1.23
CA VAL A 137 8.62 4.75 -1.09
C VAL A 137 9.24 3.41 -1.47
N ALA A 138 10.55 3.34 -1.69
CA ALA A 138 11.22 2.08 -2.00
C ALA A 138 11.03 1.04 -0.86
N SER A 139 11.00 -0.24 -1.21
CA SER A 139 10.64 -1.29 -0.24
C SER A 139 11.61 -1.38 0.95
N ASP A 140 12.88 -1.09 0.71
CA ASP A 140 14.00 -1.11 1.67
C ASP A 140 14.18 0.21 2.44
N THR A 141 13.32 1.20 2.22
CA THR A 141 13.40 2.50 2.90
C THR A 141 12.86 2.44 4.32
N ASP A 142 13.61 2.90 5.31
CA ASP A 142 13.19 2.94 6.72
C ASP A 142 12.69 4.32 7.18
N PHE A 143 12.88 5.36 6.38
CA PHE A 143 12.59 6.74 6.75
C PHE A 143 11.78 7.46 5.67
N VAL A 144 10.90 8.36 6.10
CA VAL A 144 10.20 9.30 5.22
C VAL A 144 10.73 10.72 5.46
N TYR A 145 10.99 11.41 4.36
CA TYR A 145 11.42 12.80 4.33
C TYR A 145 10.29 13.71 3.84
N LYS A 146 10.35 14.99 4.21
CA LYS A 146 9.41 16.01 3.70
C LYS A 146 9.38 16.06 2.17
N THR A 147 10.50 15.79 1.51
CA THR A 147 10.62 15.75 0.03
C THR A 147 9.85 14.61 -0.62
N ASP A 148 9.53 13.55 0.13
CA ASP A 148 8.75 12.42 -0.38
C ASP A 148 7.24 12.75 -0.44
N LEU A 149 6.82 13.79 0.28
CA LEU A 149 5.47 14.35 0.21
C LEU A 149 5.36 15.24 -1.03
N LYS A 150 4.81 14.68 -2.11
CA LYS A 150 4.59 15.40 -3.37
C LYS A 150 3.44 16.41 -3.32
N GLU A 151 2.52 16.21 -2.38
CA GLU A 151 1.36 17.07 -2.18
C GLU A 151 1.54 17.88 -0.90
N ALA A 152 1.09 19.14 -0.94
CA ALA A 152 1.08 19.99 0.25
C ALA A 152 -0.11 19.65 1.15
N LEU A 153 0.08 19.71 2.46
CA LEU A 153 -0.99 19.58 3.44
C LEU A 153 -1.72 20.93 3.56
N PRO A 154 -2.99 21.07 3.14
CA PRO A 154 -3.67 22.35 3.14
C PRO A 154 -3.81 22.94 4.55
N GLY A 155 -3.48 24.23 4.71
CA GLY A 155 -3.59 24.95 5.98
C GLY A 155 -2.43 24.71 6.97
N TYR A 156 -1.48 23.84 6.63
CA TYR A 156 -0.39 23.41 7.50
C TYR A 156 0.98 23.49 6.80
N GLU A 157 2.00 23.87 7.56
CA GLU A 157 3.40 23.80 7.18
C GLU A 157 4.04 22.61 7.88
N ILE A 158 4.66 21.70 7.11
CA ILE A 158 5.46 20.60 7.66
C ILE A 158 6.76 21.17 8.20
N ILE A 159 6.95 21.03 9.52
CA ILE A 159 8.11 21.55 10.26
C ILE A 159 9.09 20.46 10.68
N ASP A 160 8.83 19.23 10.23
CA ASP A 160 9.61 18.07 10.61
C ASP A 160 11.11 18.17 10.24
N ASN A 161 11.96 17.57 11.08
CA ASN A 161 13.43 17.64 11.03
C ASN A 161 14.11 16.56 10.16
N GLY A 162 13.36 15.79 9.37
CA GLY A 162 13.89 15.07 8.22
C GLY A 162 14.45 13.67 8.49
N LYS A 163 13.99 12.95 9.51
CA LYS A 163 14.26 11.50 9.69
C LYS A 163 13.09 10.79 10.40
N ASN A 164 11.94 10.72 9.74
CA ASN A 164 10.77 10.08 10.35
C ASN A 164 10.80 8.58 10.11
N GLN A 165 11.00 7.82 11.18
CA GLN A 165 11.07 6.37 11.09
C GLN A 165 9.70 5.78 10.71
N ILE A 166 9.70 4.88 9.74
CA ILE A 166 8.54 4.11 9.36
C ILE A 166 8.35 3.00 10.41
N SER A 167 7.19 2.98 11.05
CA SER A 167 6.81 1.90 11.98
C SER A 167 6.55 0.59 11.23
N GLU A 168 6.54 -0.53 11.97
CA GLU A 168 6.26 -1.88 11.44
C GLU A 168 4.93 -1.95 10.65
N ASN A 169 3.96 -1.10 10.99
CA ASN A 169 2.65 -1.01 10.31
C ASN A 169 2.65 -0.09 9.07
N ASN A 170 3.82 0.25 8.54
CA ASN A 170 4.00 1.22 7.45
C ASN A 170 3.33 2.57 7.73
N ARG A 171 3.44 3.04 8.98
CA ARG A 171 2.97 4.36 9.39
C ARG A 171 4.11 5.23 9.86
N VAL A 172 4.00 6.51 9.58
CA VAL A 172 4.94 7.53 10.03
C VAL A 172 4.16 8.74 10.52
N VAL A 173 4.67 9.41 11.56
CA VAL A 173 4.08 10.65 12.07
C VAL A 173 5.05 11.78 11.75
N MET A 174 4.53 12.87 11.17
CA MET A 174 5.30 14.08 10.88
C MET A 174 4.72 15.27 11.62
N GLU A 175 5.59 16.15 12.11
CA GLU A 175 5.16 17.37 12.79
C GLU A 175 4.80 18.49 11.82
N VAL A 176 3.71 19.16 12.12
CA VAL A 176 3.19 20.30 11.36
C VAL A 176 2.87 21.48 12.28
N LYS A 177 2.80 22.68 11.71
CA LYS A 177 2.20 23.87 12.35
C LYS A 177 1.19 24.50 11.39
N PRO A 178 0.12 25.14 11.87
CA PRO A 178 -0.78 25.90 11.01
C PRO A 178 -0.02 27.05 10.30
N VAL A 179 -0.33 27.29 9.02
CA VAL A 179 0.29 28.37 8.22
C VAL A 179 -0.12 29.76 8.74
N ASN A 180 -1.30 29.87 9.35
CA ASN A 180 -1.77 31.08 10.01
C ASN A 180 -2.31 30.71 11.40
N PRO A 181 -1.45 30.63 12.43
CA PRO A 181 -1.87 30.29 13.77
C PRO A 181 -2.57 31.52 14.37
N ALA A 182 -3.88 31.67 14.12
CA ALA A 182 -4.67 32.55 14.97
C ALA A 182 -4.38 32.14 16.42
N LYS A 183 -4.08 33.10 17.31
CA LYS A 183 -3.90 32.78 18.73
C LYS A 183 -5.17 32.07 19.19
N GLN A 184 -5.03 30.88 19.77
CA GLN A 184 -6.15 30.08 20.24
C GLN A 184 -6.22 30.11 21.77
N LYS A 185 -7.43 29.89 22.29
CA LYS A 185 -7.71 29.62 23.69
C LYS A 185 -8.26 28.21 23.83
N GLU A 186 -7.83 27.53 24.88
CA GLU A 186 -8.37 26.24 25.30
C GLU A 186 -9.71 26.49 26.01
N VAL A 187 -10.77 25.83 25.55
CA VAL A 187 -12.11 25.94 26.12
C VAL A 187 -12.55 24.58 26.64
N THR A 188 -12.86 24.50 27.93
CA THR A 188 -13.47 23.31 28.53
C THR A 188 -14.99 23.41 28.45
N VAL A 189 -15.62 22.42 27.82
CA VAL A 189 -17.07 22.31 27.70
C VAL A 189 -17.59 21.32 28.72
N TYR A 190 -18.38 21.81 29.67
CA TYR A 190 -19.06 21.02 30.69
C TYR A 190 -20.51 20.78 30.30
N TYR A 191 -20.91 19.52 30.26
CA TYR A 191 -22.26 19.11 29.94
C TYR A 191 -23.01 18.76 31.23
N TYR A 192 -24.02 19.53 31.60
CA TYR A 192 -24.85 19.31 32.79
C TYR A 192 -26.19 18.72 32.42
N LYS A 193 -26.69 17.78 33.23
CA LYS A 193 -27.97 17.11 32.98
C LYS A 193 -29.15 18.09 32.95
N GLU A 194 -29.99 18.00 31.92
CA GLU A 194 -31.21 18.80 31.82
C GLU A 194 -32.11 18.63 33.04
N GLY A 195 -32.66 19.76 33.51
CA GLY A 195 -33.58 19.81 34.66
C GLY A 195 -32.89 19.86 36.02
N LEU A 196 -31.55 19.85 36.07
CA LEU A 196 -30.77 19.98 37.31
C LEU A 196 -29.91 21.25 37.31
N GLU A 197 -29.51 21.68 38.51
CA GLU A 197 -28.58 22.79 38.67
C GLU A 197 -27.20 22.46 38.08
N GLN A 198 -26.54 23.47 37.49
CA GLN A 198 -25.22 23.35 36.87
C GLN A 198 -24.09 23.36 37.90
N ILE A 199 -24.07 22.33 38.75
CA ILE A 199 -23.04 22.03 39.75
C ILE A 199 -22.29 20.76 39.36
N ASP A 200 -21.04 20.60 39.81
CA ASP A 200 -20.14 19.52 39.38
C ASP A 200 -20.74 18.11 39.56
N LYS A 201 -21.55 17.90 40.60
CA LYS A 201 -22.27 16.64 40.84
C LYS A 201 -23.23 16.23 39.71
N ASN A 202 -23.70 17.19 38.93
CA ASN A 202 -24.65 17.00 37.83
C ASN A 202 -23.97 17.04 36.45
N CYS A 203 -22.63 17.16 36.41
CA CYS A 203 -21.86 17.08 35.18
C CYS A 203 -21.89 15.65 34.63
N ILE A 204 -22.40 15.48 33.42
CA ILE A 204 -22.56 14.20 32.71
C ILE A 204 -21.53 14.02 31.58
N GLY A 205 -20.68 15.01 31.34
CA GLY A 205 -19.61 14.95 30.37
C GLY A 205 -18.73 16.19 30.37
N GLU A 206 -17.48 16.02 30.02
CA GLU A 206 -16.49 17.09 29.86
C GLU A 206 -15.64 16.80 28.63
N ALA A 207 -15.32 17.85 27.87
CA ALA A 207 -14.34 17.78 26.80
C ALA A 207 -13.71 19.15 26.55
N THR A 208 -12.48 19.17 26.07
CA THR A 208 -11.76 20.39 25.72
C THR A 208 -11.70 20.57 24.20
N MET A 209 -11.67 21.83 23.75
CA MET A 209 -11.43 22.21 22.36
C MET A 209 -10.64 23.52 22.30
N ASN A 210 -9.87 23.72 21.22
CA ASN A 210 -9.23 25.01 20.97
C ASN A 210 -10.07 25.83 20.00
N VAL A 211 -10.20 27.12 20.28
CA VAL A 211 -10.90 28.10 19.42
C VAL A 211 -10.10 29.37 19.32
N ASP A 212 -10.34 30.16 18.28
CA ASP A 212 -9.66 31.43 18.09
C ASP A 212 -10.00 32.42 19.23
N MET A 213 -9.05 33.31 19.56
CA MET A 213 -9.16 34.21 20.72
C MET A 213 -10.39 35.15 20.65
N ASP A 214 -10.84 35.50 19.45
CA ASP A 214 -12.00 36.36 19.19
C ASP A 214 -13.36 35.63 19.29
N VAL A 215 -13.37 34.29 19.28
CA VAL A 215 -14.60 33.49 19.42
C VAL A 215 -15.19 33.67 20.82
N THR A 216 -16.40 34.21 20.92
CA THR A 216 -17.08 34.47 22.20
C THR A 216 -18.25 33.51 22.48
N PHE A 217 -18.72 32.81 21.45
CA PHE A 217 -19.84 31.88 21.52
C PHE A 217 -19.58 30.62 20.71
N LEU A 218 -20.13 29.51 21.17
CA LEU A 218 -20.18 28.23 20.46
C LEU A 218 -21.62 27.85 20.15
N TYR A 219 -21.79 27.08 19.09
CA TYR A 219 -23.07 26.48 18.71
C TYR A 219 -23.01 24.96 18.84
N ALA A 220 -24.17 24.30 18.95
CA ALA A 220 -24.25 22.87 19.24
C ALA A 220 -23.47 21.98 18.26
N ASN A 221 -23.38 22.38 16.98
CA ASN A 221 -22.62 21.66 15.96
C ASN A 221 -21.09 21.81 16.07
N GLN A 222 -20.62 22.79 16.84
CA GLN A 222 -19.20 23.06 17.10
C GLN A 222 -18.72 22.42 18.41
N LEU A 223 -19.64 21.97 19.26
CA LEU A 223 -19.30 21.37 20.55
C LEU A 223 -18.68 19.98 20.37
N PRO A 224 -17.68 19.62 21.20
CA PRO A 224 -17.03 18.31 21.15
C PRO A 224 -18.01 17.18 21.51
N LYS A 225 -18.06 16.12 20.70
CA LYS A 225 -18.95 14.99 20.95
C LYS A 225 -18.43 14.15 22.12
N VAL A 226 -19.27 13.93 23.14
CA VAL A 226 -18.94 13.09 24.29
C VAL A 226 -19.79 11.83 24.27
N SER A 227 -19.14 10.66 24.33
CA SER A 227 -19.83 9.37 24.42
C SER A 227 -19.04 8.36 25.23
N LYS A 228 -19.73 7.46 25.92
CA LYS A 228 -19.14 6.38 26.71
C LYS A 228 -19.88 5.07 26.46
N GLU A 229 -19.14 3.98 26.36
CA GLU A 229 -19.72 2.64 26.31
C GLU A 229 -20.04 2.14 27.72
N ALA A 230 -21.21 1.53 27.89
CA ALA A 230 -21.63 0.91 29.13
C ALA A 230 -22.32 -0.43 28.85
N TRP A 231 -22.22 -1.34 29.81
CA TRP A 231 -22.94 -2.61 29.78
C TRP A 231 -24.23 -2.49 30.58
N MET A 232 -25.36 -2.85 29.98
CA MET A 232 -26.65 -2.97 30.67
C MET A 232 -27.15 -4.41 30.50
N GLY A 233 -26.86 -5.24 31.50
CA GLY A 233 -27.09 -6.69 31.39
C GLY A 233 -26.14 -7.31 30.37
N GLN A 234 -26.69 -8.03 29.40
CA GLN A 234 -25.92 -8.64 28.30
C GLN A 234 -25.73 -7.73 27.08
N ASP A 235 -26.41 -6.59 27.03
CA ASP A 235 -26.33 -5.65 25.91
C ASP A 235 -25.26 -4.58 26.15
N LYS A 236 -24.45 -4.31 25.12
CA LYS A 236 -23.56 -3.16 25.08
C LYS A 236 -24.33 -1.93 24.58
N ILE A 237 -24.26 -0.82 25.31
CA ILE A 237 -24.97 0.41 25.01
C ILE A 237 -23.98 1.57 24.91
N LEU A 238 -24.14 2.38 23.87
CA LEU A 238 -23.44 3.65 23.72
C LEU A 238 -24.27 4.76 24.34
N ILE A 239 -23.71 5.40 25.36
CA ILE A 239 -24.27 6.57 26.05
C ILE A 239 -23.70 7.81 25.37
N GLN A 240 -24.53 8.54 24.63
CA GLN A 240 -24.15 9.81 24.00
C GLN A 240 -24.68 10.99 24.80
N VAL A 241 -23.82 11.98 25.04
CA VAL A 241 -24.22 13.27 25.62
C VAL A 241 -24.57 14.21 24.49
N VAL A 242 -25.81 14.70 24.49
CA VAL A 242 -26.35 15.57 23.43
C VAL A 242 -26.74 16.92 24.03
N PRO A 243 -26.20 18.04 23.54
CA PRO A 243 -26.59 19.36 24.04
C PRO A 243 -28.08 19.64 23.79
N VAL A 244 -28.69 20.36 24.72
CA VAL A 244 -30.07 20.86 24.60
C VAL A 244 -30.03 22.24 23.95
N GLY A 245 -30.72 22.39 22.83
CA GLY A 245 -30.74 23.62 22.05
C GLY A 245 -29.52 23.76 21.13
N ASN A 246 -29.57 24.77 20.25
CA ASN A 246 -28.55 24.99 19.23
C ASN A 246 -27.47 26.02 19.63
N GLY A 247 -27.59 26.65 20.80
CA GLY A 247 -26.78 27.78 21.23
C GLY A 247 -27.49 29.13 21.02
N PRO A 248 -26.77 30.27 21.16
CA PRO A 248 -25.33 30.37 21.41
C PRO A 248 -24.96 30.06 22.87
N PHE A 249 -23.89 29.29 23.06
CA PHE A 249 -23.30 29.01 24.36
C PHE A 249 -22.11 29.94 24.58
N ARG A 250 -22.18 30.82 25.58
CA ARG A 250 -21.14 31.82 25.86
C ARG A 250 -19.90 31.17 26.45
N ILE A 251 -18.73 31.56 25.95
CA ILE A 251 -17.44 31.23 26.56
C ILE A 251 -17.16 32.21 27.70
N ASN A 252 -17.01 31.67 28.91
CA ASN A 252 -16.50 32.42 30.05
C ASN A 252 -14.98 32.38 30.02
N TYR A 253 -14.33 33.54 29.93
CA TYR A 253 -12.87 33.63 29.91
C TYR A 253 -12.30 33.50 31.33
N LEU A 254 -11.34 32.60 31.51
CA LEU A 254 -10.71 32.29 32.80
C LEU A 254 -9.31 32.91 32.95
N GLY A 255 -8.81 33.62 31.93
CA GLY A 255 -7.41 34.09 31.89
C GLY A 255 -6.47 33.05 31.26
N ASN A 256 -5.22 33.44 31.00
CA ASN A 256 -4.17 32.56 30.46
C ASN A 256 -4.57 31.77 29.20
N ASN A 257 -5.32 32.40 28.28
CA ASN A 257 -5.87 31.75 27.08
C ASN A 257 -6.74 30.51 27.41
N LYS A 258 -7.46 30.54 28.53
CA LYS A 258 -8.43 29.50 28.92
C LYS A 258 -9.84 30.07 29.01
N GLY A 259 -10.81 29.22 28.69
CA GLY A 259 -12.21 29.51 28.90
C GLY A 259 -13.00 28.27 29.29
N GLU A 260 -14.24 28.48 29.70
CA GLU A 260 -15.20 27.41 29.95
C GLU A 260 -16.54 27.71 29.31
N VAL A 261 -17.28 26.66 28.99
CA VAL A 261 -18.66 26.73 28.50
C VAL A 261 -19.48 25.71 29.28
N LYS A 262 -20.61 26.15 29.84
CA LYS A 262 -21.57 25.28 30.53
C LYS A 262 -22.77 25.04 29.64
N VAL A 263 -23.05 23.77 29.34
CA VAL A 263 -24.06 23.35 28.38
C VAL A 263 -25.05 22.43 29.07
N THR A 264 -26.34 22.74 28.97
CA THR A 264 -27.39 21.80 29.37
C THR A 264 -27.47 20.68 28.34
N ALA A 265 -27.51 19.43 28.78
CA ALA A 265 -27.43 18.26 27.91
C ALA A 265 -28.31 17.09 28.40
N LYS A 266 -28.63 16.20 27.46
CA LYS A 266 -29.35 14.95 27.68
C LYS A 266 -28.46 13.76 27.38
N ILE A 267 -28.79 12.63 28.00
CA ILE A 267 -28.21 11.35 27.64
C ILE A 267 -29.12 10.68 26.60
N LYS A 268 -28.52 10.22 25.51
CA LYS A 268 -29.15 9.36 24.51
C LYS A 268 -28.52 7.98 24.56
N TYR A 269 -29.33 6.95 24.71
CA TYR A 269 -28.89 5.56 24.69
C TYR A 269 -29.06 5.00 23.27
N ILE A 270 -27.98 4.39 22.77
CA ILE A 270 -27.97 3.73 21.46
C ILE A 270 -27.50 2.30 21.69
N LYS A 271 -28.29 1.32 21.27
CA LYS A 271 -27.86 -0.08 21.30
C LYS A 271 -26.67 -0.23 20.34
N ALA A 272 -25.53 -0.69 20.87
CA ALA A 272 -24.30 -0.86 20.11
C ALA A 272 -24.32 -2.16 19.30
#